data_AF-A0AAE7B9U2-F1
#
_entry.id   AF-A0AAE7B9U2-F1
#
_cell.length_a   1.000
_cell.length_b   1.000
_cell.length_c   1.000
_cell.angle_alpha   90.00
_cell.angle_beta   90.00
_cell.angle_gamma   90.00
#
_symmetry.space_group_name_H-M   'P 1'
#
loop_
_entity.id
_entity.type
_entity.pdbx_description
1 polymer ?
#
loop_
_entity_poly.entity_id
_entity_poly.type
_entity_poly.pdbx_seq_one_letter_code
_entity_poly.pdbx_strand_id
1 'polypeptide(L)'
;MHNQTIVQLALLEDITKLNISTNKYIYSAYSFTNTMISDIFENYIKPLIYKKFIKLHYLETKNHYTNLKKPIIDNIIDDIKRSRLAIIDLTDHKNNVYFEAGIATTNYIPIIYTCHSSDYNKIAFDVNVNQVLEWNNSNINKFMNELELLIISNL
;
A
#
# COMPACT_ATOMS: atom_id res chain seq x y z
N MET A 1 24.65 -20.42 11.90
CA MET A 1 23.38 -20.08 11.24
C MET A 1 22.38 -19.45 12.19
N HIS A 2 22.08 -20.02 13.37
CA HIS A 2 21.09 -19.46 14.32
C HIS A 2 21.36 -17.99 14.76
N ASN A 3 22.63 -17.62 14.97
CA ASN A 3 23.00 -16.28 15.42
C ASN A 3 22.90 -15.20 14.32
N GLN A 4 23.04 -15.56 13.04
CA GLN A 4 22.89 -14.63 11.92
C GLN A 4 21.42 -14.27 11.69
N THR A 5 20.51 -15.23 11.85
CA THR A 5 19.06 -15.02 11.72
C THR A 5 18.54 -14.06 12.79
N ILE A 6 19.01 -14.17 14.03
CA ILE A 6 18.61 -13.27 15.14
C ILE A 6 19.07 -11.83 14.87
N VAL A 7 20.31 -11.64 14.40
CA VAL A 7 20.83 -10.30 14.06
C VAL A 7 20.05 -9.67 12.90
N GLN A 8 19.69 -10.47 11.89
CA GLN A 8 18.92 -9.99 10.75
C GLN A 8 17.49 -9.58 11.13
N LEU A 9 16.84 -10.35 12.01
CA LEU A 9 15.53 -10.00 12.57
C LEU A 9 15.57 -8.71 13.39
N ALA A 10 16.58 -8.54 14.24
CA ALA A 10 16.75 -7.30 15.02
C ALA A 10 16.94 -6.07 14.11
N LEU A 11 17.75 -6.19 13.06
CA LEU A 11 17.94 -5.10 12.09
C LEU A 11 16.65 -4.75 11.34
N LEU A 12 15.85 -5.76 10.97
CA LEU A 12 14.55 -5.55 10.32
C LEU A 12 13.57 -4.81 11.24
N GLU A 13 13.53 -5.18 12.52
CA GLU A 13 12.72 -4.46 13.50
C GLU A 13 13.15 -3.00 13.64
N ASP A 14 14.46 -2.74 13.67
CA ASP A 14 14.99 -1.38 13.79
C ASP A 14 14.69 -0.52 12.55
N ILE A 15 14.82 -1.08 11.34
CA ILE A 15 14.43 -0.41 10.09
C ILE A 15 12.94 -0.10 10.08
N THR A 16 12.11 -1.06 10.49
CA THR A 16 10.65 -0.88 10.54
C THR A 16 10.26 0.20 11.55
N LYS A 17 10.85 0.18 12.76
CA LYS A 17 10.64 1.21 13.78
C LYS A 17 11.07 2.59 13.30
N LEU A 18 12.22 2.68 12.62
CA LEU A 18 12.72 3.93 12.06
C LEU A 18 11.72 4.49 11.04
N ASN A 19 11.31 3.67 10.06
CA ASN A 19 10.33 4.04 9.04
C ASN A 19 9.03 4.56 9.69
N ILE A 20 8.47 3.83 10.66
CA ILE A 20 7.27 4.24 11.39
C ILE A 20 7.49 5.59 12.11
N SER A 21 8.64 5.82 12.72
CA SER A 21 8.89 7.04 13.49
C SER A 21 9.12 8.29 12.63
N THR A 22 9.76 8.15 11.46
CA THR A 22 10.23 9.30 10.65
C THR A 22 9.33 9.63 9.47
N ASN A 23 8.76 8.60 8.83
CA ASN A 23 7.97 8.78 7.63
C ASN A 23 6.63 9.42 7.95
N LYS A 24 6.00 10.07 6.99
CA LYS A 24 4.71 10.77 7.19
C LYS A 24 3.72 10.47 6.08
N TYR A 25 3.93 9.39 5.34
CA TYR A 25 3.13 9.10 4.17
C TYR A 25 2.52 7.70 4.25
N ILE A 26 1.33 7.56 3.67
CA ILE A 26 0.76 6.28 3.24
C ILE A 26 0.76 6.32 1.72
N TYR A 27 1.41 5.34 1.11
CA TYR A 27 1.45 5.19 -0.34
C TYR A 27 0.27 4.37 -0.83
N SER A 28 -0.21 4.65 -2.04
CA SER A 28 -1.24 3.85 -2.69
C SER A 28 -0.91 3.62 -4.15
N ALA A 29 -1.14 2.38 -4.60
CA ALA A 29 -1.06 2.00 -6.01
C ALA A 29 -2.29 1.20 -6.40
N TYR A 30 -2.89 1.58 -7.52
CA TYR A 30 -4.10 0.95 -8.04
C TYR A 30 -4.27 1.23 -9.54
N SER A 31 -5.12 0.45 -10.21
CA SER A 31 -5.44 0.67 -11.62
C SER A 31 -6.24 1.96 -11.81
N PHE A 32 -5.59 2.99 -12.37
CA PHE A 32 -6.20 4.32 -12.54
C PHE A 32 -7.20 4.41 -13.69
N THR A 33 -7.26 3.41 -14.57
CA THR A 33 -8.20 3.37 -15.70
C THR A 33 -9.60 2.95 -15.30
N ASN A 34 -9.74 2.36 -14.11
CA ASN A 34 -11.01 1.86 -13.62
C ASN A 34 -11.60 2.87 -12.62
N THR A 35 -12.76 3.43 -12.98
CA THR A 35 -13.43 4.47 -12.19
C THR A 35 -13.90 3.95 -10.85
N MET A 36 -14.35 2.69 -10.78
CA MET A 36 -14.81 2.08 -9.52
C MET A 36 -13.68 2.03 -8.49
N ILE A 37 -12.47 1.66 -8.91
CA ILE A 37 -11.30 1.65 -8.03
C ILE A 37 -10.95 3.08 -7.62
N SER A 38 -10.92 4.00 -8.58
CA SER A 38 -10.67 5.42 -8.31
C SER A 38 -11.67 6.00 -7.28
N ASP A 39 -12.94 5.62 -7.39
CA ASP A 39 -14.01 6.06 -6.48
C ASP A 39 -13.80 5.53 -5.05
N ILE A 40 -13.34 4.29 -4.89
CA ILE A 40 -13.00 3.73 -3.57
C ILE A 40 -11.86 4.52 -2.92
N PHE A 41 -10.79 4.80 -3.67
CA PHE A 41 -9.66 5.54 -3.13
C PHE A 41 -10.02 6.99 -2.79
N GLU A 42 -10.71 7.69 -3.68
CA GLU A 42 -11.04 9.12 -3.49
C GLU A 42 -12.16 9.35 -2.46
N ASN A 43 -13.21 8.53 -2.45
CA ASN A 43 -14.39 8.78 -1.61
C ASN A 43 -14.37 8.05 -0.27
N TYR A 44 -13.48 7.05 -0.09
CA TYR A 44 -13.44 6.24 1.13
C TYR A 44 -12.05 6.20 1.77
N ILE A 45 -11.04 5.67 1.08
CA ILE A 45 -9.72 5.41 1.68
C ILE A 45 -9.00 6.72 2.02
N LYS A 46 -8.90 7.66 1.07
CA LYS A 46 -8.23 8.94 1.28
C LYS A 46 -8.92 9.79 2.36
N PRO A 47 -10.26 9.90 2.42
CA PRO A 47 -10.96 10.53 3.54
C PRO A 47 -10.70 9.85 4.89
N LEU A 48 -10.66 8.51 4.94
CA LEU A 48 -10.29 7.77 6.17
C LEU A 48 -8.90 8.20 6.66
N ILE A 49 -7.92 8.24 5.75
CA ILE A 49 -6.54 8.60 6.06
C ILE A 49 -6.46 10.00 6.66
N TYR A 50 -7.01 11.01 5.97
CA TYR A 50 -6.97 12.38 6.44
C TYR A 50 -7.76 12.62 7.73
N LYS A 51 -8.88 11.90 7.93
CA LYS A 51 -9.72 12.06 9.13
C LYS A 51 -9.11 11.44 10.37
N LYS A 52 -8.52 10.24 10.25
CA LYS A 52 -8.06 9.44 11.41
C LYS A 52 -6.56 9.56 11.66
N PHE A 53 -5.77 9.85 10.64
CA PHE A 53 -4.31 9.84 10.70
C PHE A 53 -3.74 11.19 10.27
N ILE A 54 -4.15 12.25 10.98
CA ILE A 54 -3.89 13.67 10.65
C ILE A 54 -2.40 14.01 10.41
N LYS A 55 -1.48 13.23 10.98
CA LYS A 55 -0.03 13.42 10.79
C LYS A 55 0.52 12.74 9.52
N LEU A 56 -0.31 11.99 8.81
CA LEU A 56 0.05 11.26 7.60
C LEU A 56 -0.58 11.93 6.38
N HIS A 57 0.21 11.94 5.31
CA HIS A 57 -0.16 12.42 4.00
C HIS A 57 -0.39 11.23 3.06
N TYR A 58 -1.33 11.37 2.14
CA TYR A 58 -1.64 10.35 1.15
C TYR A 58 -0.87 10.61 -0.15
N LEU A 59 -0.19 9.58 -0.67
CA LEU A 59 0.48 9.61 -1.97
C LEU A 59 -0.15 8.56 -2.90
N GLU A 60 -0.35 8.95 -4.16
CA GLU A 60 -0.85 8.06 -5.21
C GLU A 60 -0.09 8.26 -6.52
N THR A 61 0.03 7.18 -7.29
CA THR A 61 0.79 7.12 -8.55
C THR A 61 0.18 7.99 -9.66
N LYS A 62 -1.15 8.25 -9.63
CA LYS A 62 -1.88 8.87 -10.74
C LYS A 62 -1.69 10.39 -10.84
N ASN A 63 -1.56 11.08 -9.71
CA ASN A 63 -1.76 12.53 -9.64
C ASN A 63 -0.48 13.35 -9.36
N HIS A 64 0.64 12.71 -9.00
CA HIS A 64 1.85 13.44 -8.59
C HIS A 64 2.87 13.66 -9.71
N TYR A 65 2.76 12.97 -10.84
CA TYR A 65 3.82 12.92 -11.85
C TYR A 65 3.50 13.75 -13.09
N THR A 66 3.31 15.06 -12.90
CA THR A 66 3.29 16.03 -14.01
C THR A 66 4.58 16.86 -13.96
N ASN A 67 5.22 17.10 -15.11
CA ASN A 67 6.48 17.87 -15.23
C ASN A 67 7.66 17.31 -14.40
N LEU A 68 8.03 16.06 -14.68
CA LEU A 68 9.07 15.36 -13.95
C LEU A 68 10.49 15.89 -14.26
N LYS A 69 11.29 16.10 -13.20
CA LYS A 69 12.73 16.41 -13.30
C LYS A 69 13.63 15.18 -13.34
N LYS A 70 13.07 13.99 -13.05
CA LYS A 70 13.75 12.70 -13.01
C LYS A 70 12.79 11.59 -13.49
N PRO A 71 13.29 10.40 -13.90
CA PRO A 71 12.44 9.27 -14.29
C PRO A 71 11.29 9.01 -13.31
N ILE A 72 10.11 8.66 -13.84
CA ILE A 72 8.92 8.40 -13.02
C ILE A 72 9.18 7.33 -11.94
N ILE A 73 9.94 6.30 -12.29
CA ILE A 73 10.30 5.22 -11.38
C ILE A 73 11.09 5.71 -10.16
N ASP A 74 11.98 6.68 -10.33
CA ASP A 74 12.76 7.23 -9.22
C ASP A 74 11.87 8.03 -8.26
N ASN A 75 10.79 8.64 -8.75
CA ASN A 75 9.82 9.31 -7.87
C ASN A 75 8.97 8.29 -7.11
N ILE A 76 8.53 7.22 -7.79
CA ILE A 76 7.78 6.12 -7.16
C ILE A 76 8.59 5.48 -6.03
N ILE A 77 9.87 5.16 -6.29
CA ILE A 77 10.77 4.57 -5.27
C ILE A 77 10.91 5.52 -4.07
N ASP A 78 11.09 6.82 -4.31
CA ASP A 78 11.21 7.81 -3.23
C ASP A 78 9.91 7.97 -2.43
N ASP A 79 8.75 7.94 -3.11
CA ASP A 79 7.44 8.06 -2.46
C ASP A 79 7.15 6.83 -1.58
N ILE A 80 7.48 5.64 -2.07
CA ILE A 80 7.38 4.39 -1.31
C ILE A 80 8.33 4.42 -0.10
N LYS A 81 9.62 4.78 -0.29
CA LYS A 81 10.61 4.86 0.80
C LYS A 81 10.25 5.85 1.90
N ARG A 82 9.52 6.92 1.55
CA ARG A 82 9.03 7.92 2.51
C ARG A 82 7.70 7.54 3.16
N SER A 83 7.16 6.37 2.86
CA SER A 83 5.88 5.90 3.40
C SER A 83 6.09 4.96 4.59
N ARG A 84 5.11 4.94 5.50
CA ARG A 84 5.06 3.99 6.63
C ARG A 84 4.39 2.68 6.23
N LEU A 85 3.54 2.75 5.22
CA LEU A 85 2.63 1.70 4.80
C LEU A 85 2.26 1.97 3.35
N ALA A 86 2.04 0.90 2.58
CA ALA A 86 1.47 0.95 1.25
C ALA A 86 0.12 0.23 1.21
N ILE A 87 -0.88 0.84 0.55
CA ILE A 87 -2.16 0.21 0.23
C ILE A 87 -2.14 -0.11 -1.26
N ILE A 88 -2.12 -1.39 -1.61
CA ILE A 88 -1.93 -1.84 -2.99
C ILE A 88 -3.18 -2.59 -3.46
N ASP A 89 -3.89 -2.02 -4.43
CA ASP A 89 -5.10 -2.63 -4.99
C ASP A 89 -4.79 -3.44 -6.25
N LEU A 90 -5.03 -4.75 -6.18
CA LEU A 90 -4.67 -5.71 -7.22
C LEU A 90 -5.75 -5.92 -8.29
N THR A 91 -6.85 -5.18 -8.24
CA THR A 91 -7.91 -5.23 -9.24
C THR A 91 -7.36 -4.88 -10.63
N ASP A 92 -7.91 -5.49 -11.68
CA ASP A 92 -7.41 -5.44 -13.07
C ASP A 92 -6.01 -6.05 -13.32
N HIS A 93 -5.35 -6.61 -12.30
CA HIS A 93 -4.05 -7.29 -12.40
C HIS A 93 -2.96 -6.50 -13.15
N LYS A 94 -2.86 -5.20 -12.88
CA LYS A 94 -1.92 -4.34 -13.61
C LYS A 94 -0.47 -4.62 -13.20
N ASN A 95 0.38 -4.95 -14.19
CA ASN A 95 1.80 -5.23 -13.98
C ASN A 95 2.54 -4.12 -13.23
N ASN A 96 2.23 -2.85 -13.49
CA ASN A 96 2.86 -1.74 -12.78
C ASN A 96 2.50 -1.73 -11.28
N VAL A 97 1.27 -2.12 -10.91
CA VAL A 97 0.86 -2.17 -9.52
C VAL A 97 1.57 -3.31 -8.78
N TYR A 98 1.72 -4.49 -9.41
CA TYR A 98 2.54 -5.56 -8.86
C TYR A 98 4.02 -5.18 -8.73
N PHE A 99 4.54 -4.41 -9.69
CA PHE A 99 5.90 -3.91 -9.64
C PHE A 99 6.11 -2.93 -8.46
N GLU A 100 5.18 -1.99 -8.25
CA GLU A 100 5.17 -1.09 -7.09
C GLU A 100 5.08 -1.86 -5.76
N ALA A 101 4.29 -2.94 -5.72
CA ALA A 101 4.25 -3.84 -4.56
C ALA A 101 5.63 -4.47 -4.28
N GLY A 102 6.32 -4.95 -5.32
CA GLY A 102 7.68 -5.49 -5.19
C GLY A 102 8.70 -4.46 -4.68
N ILE A 103 8.57 -3.19 -5.08
CA ILE A 103 9.40 -2.09 -4.56
C ILE A 103 9.12 -1.89 -3.07
N ALA A 104 7.84 -1.85 -2.65
CA ALA A 104 7.48 -1.74 -1.25
C ALA A 104 8.04 -2.91 -0.41
N THR A 105 7.91 -4.15 -0.91
CA THR A 105 8.46 -5.35 -0.24
C THR A 105 9.97 -5.25 -0.06
N THR A 106 10.71 -4.89 -1.11
CA THR A 106 12.19 -4.80 -1.05
C THR A 106 12.69 -3.65 -0.18
N ASN A 107 11.85 -2.66 0.11
CA ASN A 107 12.15 -1.55 1.02
C ASN A 107 11.59 -1.75 2.44
N TYR A 108 11.08 -2.94 2.75
CA TYR A 108 10.49 -3.26 4.06
C TYR A 108 9.37 -2.31 4.46
N ILE A 109 8.61 -1.83 3.47
CA ILE A 109 7.39 -1.06 3.71
C ILE A 109 6.25 -2.07 3.87
N PRO A 110 5.55 -2.09 5.01
CA PRO A 110 4.37 -2.94 5.18
C PRO A 110 3.32 -2.67 4.10
N ILE A 111 2.65 -3.72 3.65
CA ILE A 111 1.66 -3.63 2.56
C ILE A 111 0.33 -4.17 3.06
N ILE A 112 -0.73 -3.40 2.83
CA ILE A 112 -2.10 -3.90 2.88
C ILE A 112 -2.53 -4.11 1.43
N TYR A 113 -2.77 -5.36 1.06
CA TYR A 113 -3.33 -5.68 -0.25
C TYR A 113 -4.84 -5.57 -0.24
N THR A 114 -5.40 -4.97 -1.28
CA THR A 114 -6.85 -4.89 -1.50
C THR A 114 -7.19 -5.42 -2.89
N CYS A 115 -8.42 -5.89 -3.11
CA CYS A 115 -8.88 -6.27 -4.45
C CYS A 115 -10.41 -6.30 -4.51
N HIS A 116 -10.97 -5.92 -5.66
CA HIS A 116 -12.38 -6.09 -5.90
C HIS A 116 -12.76 -7.57 -6.00
N SER A 117 -13.88 -7.95 -5.40
CA SER A 117 -14.38 -9.33 -5.37
C SER A 117 -14.40 -10.04 -6.72
N SER A 118 -14.71 -9.33 -7.81
CA SER A 118 -14.78 -9.93 -9.15
C SER A 118 -13.43 -10.42 -9.68
N ASP A 119 -12.32 -9.92 -9.14
CA ASP A 119 -10.95 -10.20 -9.58
C ASP A 119 -10.12 -10.95 -8.53
N TYR A 120 -10.66 -11.16 -7.33
CA TYR A 120 -9.95 -11.83 -6.23
C TYR A 120 -9.38 -13.21 -6.62
N ASN A 121 -10.18 -14.04 -7.30
CA ASN A 121 -9.78 -15.40 -7.69
C ASN A 121 -8.70 -15.45 -8.77
N LYS A 122 -8.34 -14.32 -9.36
CA LYS A 122 -7.33 -14.21 -10.43
C LYS A 122 -6.01 -13.64 -9.90
N ILE A 123 -5.92 -13.31 -8.61
CA ILE A 123 -4.69 -12.81 -7.99
C ILE A 123 -3.59 -13.86 -8.12
N ALA A 124 -2.40 -13.42 -8.52
CA ALA A 124 -1.24 -14.30 -8.64
C ALA A 124 -0.93 -15.01 -7.32
N PHE A 125 -0.65 -16.32 -7.39
CA PHE A 125 -0.39 -17.17 -6.23
C PHE A 125 0.71 -16.62 -5.30
N ASP A 126 1.77 -16.04 -5.88
CA ASP A 126 2.91 -15.49 -5.13
C ASP A 126 2.54 -14.30 -4.23
N VAL A 127 1.40 -13.64 -4.50
CA VAL A 127 0.84 -12.56 -3.67
C VAL A 127 -0.25 -13.10 -2.74
N ASN A 128 -0.86 -14.24 -3.08
CA ASN A 128 -1.95 -14.88 -2.35
C ASN A 128 -1.54 -15.51 -0.99
N VAL A 129 -0.24 -15.51 -0.67
CA VAL A 129 0.26 -15.82 0.69
C VAL A 129 -0.03 -14.71 1.70
N ASN A 130 -0.32 -13.49 1.24
CA ASN A 130 -0.72 -12.36 2.08
C ASN A 130 -2.24 -12.23 2.10
N GLN A 131 -2.82 -11.91 3.26
CA GLN A 131 -4.26 -11.68 3.38
C GLN A 131 -4.66 -10.44 2.56
N VAL A 132 -5.33 -10.67 1.42
CA VAL A 132 -5.88 -9.60 0.57
C VAL A 132 -7.26 -9.22 1.10
N LEU A 133 -7.46 -7.93 1.40
CA LEU A 133 -8.77 -7.39 1.77
C LEU A 133 -9.67 -7.27 0.53
N GLU A 134 -10.73 -8.06 0.52
CA GLU A 134 -11.70 -8.10 -0.57
C GLU A 134 -12.78 -7.00 -0.40
N TRP A 135 -13.06 -6.25 -1.46
CA TRP A 135 -14.09 -5.21 -1.45
C TRP A 135 -15.07 -5.31 -2.62
N ASN A 136 -16.31 -4.89 -2.38
CA ASN A 136 -17.36 -4.67 -3.36
C ASN A 136 -18.44 -3.77 -2.73
N ASN A 137 -19.44 -3.36 -3.50
CA ASN A 137 -20.49 -2.44 -3.03
C ASN A 137 -21.28 -2.98 -1.81
N SER A 138 -21.46 -4.30 -1.70
CA SER A 138 -22.24 -4.91 -0.61
C SER A 138 -21.47 -5.01 0.70
N ASN A 139 -20.14 -4.95 0.68
CA ASN A 139 -19.29 -5.16 1.86
C ASN A 139 -18.45 -3.93 2.25
N ILE A 140 -18.69 -2.76 1.62
CA ILE A 140 -17.82 -1.58 1.76
C ILE A 140 -17.57 -1.18 3.22
N ASN A 141 -18.59 -1.23 4.09
CA ASN A 141 -18.45 -0.90 5.50
C ASN A 141 -17.52 -1.88 6.25
N LYS A 142 -17.62 -3.18 5.93
CA LYS A 142 -16.74 -4.20 6.49
C LYS A 142 -15.31 -3.97 6.04
N PHE A 143 -15.11 -3.78 4.74
CA PHE A 143 -13.80 -3.48 4.15
C PHE A 143 -13.15 -2.27 4.82
N MET A 144 -13.89 -1.16 4.98
CA MET A 144 -13.35 0.06 5.59
C MET A 144 -12.96 -0.12 7.06
N ASN A 145 -13.74 -0.90 7.83
CA ASN A 145 -13.41 -1.19 9.22
C ASN A 145 -12.14 -2.06 9.32
N GLU A 146 -12.02 -3.09 8.49
CA GLU A 146 -10.84 -3.96 8.46
C GLU A 146 -9.59 -3.18 8.01
N LEU A 147 -9.74 -2.34 6.99
CA LEU A 147 -8.68 -1.47 6.51
C LEU A 147 -8.21 -0.49 7.60
N GLU A 148 -9.12 0.16 8.33
CA GLU A 148 -8.78 1.04 9.44
C GLU A 148 -7.97 0.30 10.52
N LEU A 149 -8.40 -0.90 10.91
CA LEU A 149 -7.71 -1.72 11.91
C LEU A 149 -6.30 -2.12 11.44
N LEU A 150 -6.17 -2.52 10.16
CA LEU A 150 -4.86 -2.85 9.61
C LEU A 150 -3.94 -1.64 9.53
N ILE A 151 -4.44 -0.46 9.14
CA ILE A 151 -3.66 0.78 9.17
C ILE A 151 -3.18 1.05 10.60
N ILE A 152 -4.06 0.99 11.60
CA ILE A 152 -3.68 1.19 13.02
C ILE A 152 -2.59 0.19 13.45
N SER A 153 -2.68 -1.07 13.05
CA SER A 153 -1.70 -2.09 13.43
C SER A 153 -0.31 -1.91 12.79
N ASN A 154 -0.20 -1.12 11.72
CA ASN A 154 1.03 -0.87 10.98
C ASN A 154 1.60 0.55 11.20
N LEU A 155 1.04 1.33 12.12
CA LEU A 155 1.45 2.69 12.46
C LEU A 155 1.97 2.81 13.90
#